data_AF-A0A931AMG3-F1
#
_entry.id   AF-A0A931AMG3-F1
#
_cell.length_a   1.000
_cell.length_b   1.000
_cell.length_c   1.000
_cell.angle_alpha   90.00
_cell.angle_beta   90.00
_cell.angle_gamma   90.00
#
_symmetry.space_group_name_H-M   'P 1'
#
loop_
_entity.id
_entity.type
_entity.pdbx_description
1 polymer ?
#
loop_
_entity_poly.entity_id
_entity_poly.type
_entity_poly.pdbx_seq_one_letter_code
_entity_poly.pdbx_strand_id
1 'polypeptide(L)'
;MKTTVRKTKSGQTRYLHLAHSEWDPVAGRSVPKILFSFGREDQLDKNAVARLVASLCRLLDPADALAVTADSELSFLEARPYGGVYVLDHLWRRLNIDTVMNGLGKAGRGRPRDTTATERVLFGLVANRALAPSSKLAAADWITSDVHIDQLPEVGEQACYRAMDWLHDVHEKLEHEVFHQVANLLNLEVDLLFFDTTPTYFEVDEADAPIARDERGMPAPDTDTDTD
;
A
#
# COMPACT_ATOMS: atom_id res chain seq x y z
N MET A 1 28.82 22.88 -0.81
CA MET A 1 29.01 24.32 -0.51
C MET A 1 30.45 24.70 -0.87
N LYS A 2 30.71 25.88 -1.42
CA LYS A 2 32.06 26.35 -1.74
C LYS A 2 32.32 27.74 -1.18
N THR A 3 33.49 27.93 -0.58
CA THR A 3 33.95 29.23 -0.08
C THR A 3 35.05 29.78 -0.98
N THR A 4 34.93 31.05 -1.38
CA THR A 4 36.01 31.79 -2.04
C THR A 4 36.56 32.86 -1.12
N VAL A 5 37.86 33.14 -1.25
CA VAL A 5 38.58 34.06 -0.36
C VAL A 5 39.13 35.22 -1.18
N ARG A 6 38.81 36.45 -0.78
CA ARG A 6 39.41 37.66 -1.32
C ARG A 6 40.30 38.31 -0.26
N LYS A 7 41.59 38.46 -0.56
CA LYS A 7 42.55 39.19 0.29
C LYS A 7 42.64 40.64 -0.19
N THR A 8 42.57 41.59 0.74
CA THR A 8 42.69 43.03 0.50
C THR A 8 43.67 43.64 1.50
N LYS A 9 44.14 44.88 1.28
CA LYS A 9 45.03 45.59 2.22
C LYS A 9 44.46 45.73 3.64
N SER A 10 43.12 45.71 3.77
CA SER A 10 42.39 45.84 5.03
C SER A 10 42.00 44.51 5.68
N GLY A 11 42.38 43.36 5.10
CA GLY A 11 42.09 42.03 5.64
C GLY A 11 41.55 41.02 4.63
N GLN A 12 41.12 39.87 5.14
CA GLN A 12 40.60 38.74 4.36
C GLN A 12 39.07 38.68 4.46
N THR A 13 38.38 38.64 3.32
CA THR A 13 36.92 38.47 3.25
C THR A 13 36.58 37.14 2.56
N ARG A 14 35.62 36.40 3.12
CA ARG A 14 35.14 35.13 2.60
C ARG A 14 33.75 35.27 1.99
N TYR A 15 33.52 34.57 0.89
CA TYR A 15 32.24 34.53 0.20
C TYR A 15 31.74 33.09 0.09
N LEU A 16 30.45 32.90 0.29
CA LEU A 16 29.78 31.60 0.32
C LEU A 16 28.97 31.39 -0.96
N HIS A 17 29.15 30.24 -1.61
CA HIS A 17 28.49 29.90 -2.87
C HIS A 17 27.88 28.49 -2.87
N LEU A 18 26.66 28.37 -3.37
CA LEU A 18 26.14 27.10 -3.86
C LEU A 18 26.79 26.81 -5.22
N ALA A 19 27.49 25.69 -5.32
CA ALA A 19 28.19 25.29 -6.54
C ALA A 19 27.87 23.83 -6.85
N HIS A 20 27.75 23.54 -8.14
CA HIS A 20 27.63 22.21 -8.69
C HIS A 20 28.87 21.94 -9.55
N SER A 21 29.47 20.77 -9.41
CA SER A 21 30.67 20.41 -10.15
C SER A 21 30.28 19.62 -11.39
N GLU A 22 30.59 20.15 -12.57
CA GLU A 22 30.32 19.52 -13.87
C GLU A 22 31.65 19.02 -14.47
N TRP A 23 31.62 17.92 -15.23
CA TRP A 23 32.82 17.45 -15.95
C TRP A 23 33.08 18.31 -17.18
N ASP A 24 34.27 18.88 -17.30
CA ASP A 24 34.71 19.61 -18.49
C ASP A 24 35.56 18.66 -19.38
N PRO A 25 35.02 18.20 -20.53
CA PRO A 25 35.72 17.27 -21.40
C PRO A 25 36.91 17.91 -22.13
N VAL A 26 36.97 19.25 -22.23
CA VAL A 26 38.08 19.98 -22.87
C VAL A 26 39.22 20.17 -21.87
N ALA A 27 38.89 20.55 -20.63
CA ALA A 27 39.88 20.70 -19.57
C ALA A 27 40.28 19.36 -18.91
N GLY A 28 39.57 18.26 -19.21
CA GLY A 28 39.82 16.93 -18.67
C GLY A 28 39.67 16.84 -17.15
N ARG A 29 38.84 17.70 -16.55
CA ARG A 29 38.68 17.77 -15.09
C ARG A 29 37.28 18.25 -14.70
N SER A 30 36.89 17.94 -13.48
CA SER A 30 35.67 18.51 -12.89
C SER A 30 35.87 19.99 -12.57
N VAL A 31 34.98 20.84 -13.09
CA VAL A 31 34.99 22.29 -12.90
C VAL A 31 33.76 22.71 -12.09
N PRO A 32 33.93 23.44 -10.97
CA PRO A 32 32.82 23.91 -10.15
C PRO A 32 32.14 25.12 -10.78
N LYS A 33 30.85 24.96 -11.10
CA LYS A 33 29.94 26.01 -11.57
C LYS A 33 29.18 26.59 -10.39
N ILE A 34 29.31 27.91 -10.20
CA ILE A 34 28.58 28.61 -9.14
C ILE A 34 27.13 28.78 -9.59
N LEU A 35 26.19 28.16 -8.87
CA LEU A 35 24.76 28.26 -9.11
C LEU A 35 24.18 29.50 -8.43
N PHE A 36 24.62 29.77 -7.20
CA PHE A 36 24.13 30.90 -6.42
C PHE A 36 25.20 31.42 -5.45
N SER A 37 25.24 32.73 -5.27
CA SER A 37 26.15 33.38 -4.33
C SER A 37 25.37 33.93 -3.14
N PHE A 38 25.68 33.46 -1.94
CA PHE A 38 25.10 33.96 -0.70
C PHE A 38 25.77 35.27 -0.23
N GLY A 39 26.76 35.77 -0.97
CA GLY A 39 27.49 36.97 -0.62
C GLY A 39 28.56 36.70 0.43
N ARG A 40 28.88 37.73 1.23
CA ARG A 40 29.93 37.64 2.24
C ARG A 40 29.47 36.77 3.40
N GLU A 41 30.36 35.88 3.84
CA GLU A 41 30.08 34.94 4.94
C GLU A 41 29.70 35.64 6.25
N ASP A 42 30.30 36.81 6.53
CA ASP A 42 30.03 37.59 7.74
C ASP A 42 28.71 38.38 7.70
N GLN A 43 28.08 38.49 6.53
CA GLN A 43 26.81 39.20 6.31
C GLN A 43 25.68 38.25 5.92
N LEU A 44 25.88 36.94 6.12
CA LEU A 44 24.93 35.92 5.72
C LEU A 44 23.63 36.03 6.54
N ASP A 45 22.51 36.21 5.84
CA ASP A 45 21.18 36.09 6.45
C ASP A 45 20.85 34.61 6.71
N LYS A 46 21.11 34.17 7.95
CA LYS A 46 20.82 32.80 8.39
C LYS A 46 19.34 32.45 8.31
N ASN A 47 18.44 33.43 8.46
CA ASN A 47 16.99 33.19 8.35
C ASN A 47 16.57 32.98 6.88
N ALA A 48 17.23 33.64 5.93
CA ALA A 48 17.04 33.35 4.51
C ALA A 48 17.53 31.93 4.15
N VAL A 49 18.67 31.50 4.72
CA VAL A 49 19.17 30.13 4.52
C VAL A 49 18.21 29.10 5.11
N ALA A 50 17.70 29.31 6.32
CA ALA A 50 16.72 28.40 6.93
C ALA A 50 15.45 28.27 6.08
N ARG A 51 14.93 29.40 5.55
CA ARG A 51 13.78 29.38 4.61
C ARG A 51 14.10 28.65 3.31
N LEU A 52 15.31 28.78 2.77
CA LEU A 52 15.75 28.05 1.58
C LEU A 52 15.78 26.55 1.84
N VAL A 53 16.37 26.11 2.96
CA VAL A 53 16.39 24.69 3.37
C VAL A 53 14.97 24.15 3.49
N ALA A 54 14.09 24.85 4.23
CA ALA A 54 12.68 24.46 4.34
C ALA A 54 11.97 24.39 2.98
N SER A 55 12.32 25.27 2.02
CA SER A 55 11.76 25.23 0.68
C SER A 55 12.27 24.08 -0.16
N LEU A 56 13.54 23.69 -0.01
CA LEU A 56 14.14 22.56 -0.71
C LEU A 56 13.65 21.23 -0.14
N CYS A 57 13.49 21.12 1.18
CA CYS A 57 12.94 19.93 1.83
C CYS A 57 11.49 19.63 1.38
N ARG A 58 10.71 20.65 0.99
CA ARG A 58 9.37 20.46 0.41
C ARG A 58 9.36 19.78 -0.97
N LEU A 59 10.51 19.69 -1.62
CA LEU A 59 10.67 19.00 -2.91
C LEU A 59 11.06 17.52 -2.74
N LEU A 60 11.32 17.10 -1.51
CA LEU A 60 11.68 15.73 -1.16
C LEU A 60 10.45 15.01 -0.63
N ASP A 61 10.43 13.68 -0.76
CA ASP A 61 9.47 12.88 -0.03
C ASP A 61 9.68 13.06 1.49
N PRO A 62 8.61 12.94 2.31
CA PRO A 62 8.70 13.20 3.75
C PRO A 62 9.82 12.43 4.46
N ALA A 63 10.10 11.20 4.01
CA ALA A 63 11.19 10.35 4.48
C ALA A 63 12.58 11.00 4.26
N ASP A 64 12.85 11.42 3.03
CA ASP A 64 14.12 12.03 2.63
C ASP A 64 14.33 13.40 3.27
N ALA A 65 13.26 14.19 3.39
CA ALA A 65 13.28 15.47 4.10
C ALA A 65 13.68 15.28 5.57
N LEU A 66 13.15 14.24 6.23
CA LEU A 66 13.50 13.91 7.61
C LEU A 66 14.95 13.46 7.72
N ALA A 67 15.41 12.57 6.83
CA ALA A 67 16.79 12.07 6.84
C ALA A 67 17.84 13.18 6.68
N VAL A 68 17.54 14.24 5.91
CA VAL A 68 18.44 15.38 5.69
C VAL A 68 18.42 16.39 6.85
N THR A 69 17.33 16.46 7.62
CA THR A 69 17.13 17.48 8.66
C THR A 69 17.20 16.95 10.09
N ALA A 70 17.11 15.64 10.30
CA ALA A 70 17.22 15.02 11.61
C ALA A 70 18.64 15.17 12.17
N ASP A 71 18.71 15.53 13.45
CA ASP A 71 19.97 15.58 14.20
C ASP A 71 20.55 14.17 14.35
N SER A 72 21.86 14.05 14.52
CA SER A 72 22.60 12.77 14.45
C SER A 72 22.19 11.71 15.48
N GLU A 73 21.34 12.05 16.44
CA GLU A 73 20.80 11.11 17.45
C GLU A 73 19.54 10.36 16.99
N LEU A 74 18.84 10.85 15.96
CA LEU A 74 17.61 10.21 15.44
C LEU A 74 17.82 9.76 13.99
N SER A 75 17.78 8.44 13.77
CA SER A 75 17.80 7.86 12.43
C SER A 75 16.38 7.57 11.96
N PHE A 76 16.04 8.03 10.76
CA PHE A 76 14.85 7.58 10.04
C PHE A 76 14.95 6.07 9.75
N LEU A 77 13.95 5.29 10.15
CA LEU A 77 13.88 3.85 9.87
C LEU A 77 13.01 3.57 8.66
N GLU A 78 11.76 4.02 8.70
CA GLU A 78 10.78 3.84 7.63
C GLU A 78 9.59 4.81 7.79
N ALA A 79 8.84 5.00 6.71
CA ALA A 79 7.55 5.69 6.71
C ALA A 79 6.58 4.89 5.84
N ARG A 80 5.46 4.46 6.43
CA ARG A 80 4.45 3.66 5.73
C ARG A 80 3.12 4.40 5.67
N PRO A 81 2.39 4.36 4.54
CA PRO A 81 1.00 4.78 4.47
C PRO A 81 0.13 4.09 5.53
N TYR A 82 -0.73 4.86 6.19
CA TYR A 82 -1.67 4.35 7.20
C TYR A 82 -3.11 4.82 6.97
N GLY A 83 -3.31 6.00 6.40
CA GLY A 83 -4.64 6.63 6.33
C GLY A 83 -5.71 5.78 5.63
N GLY A 84 -5.38 5.16 4.49
CA GLY A 84 -6.33 4.29 3.78
C GLY A 84 -6.73 3.06 4.59
N VAL A 85 -5.74 2.36 5.15
CA VAL A 85 -5.97 1.18 5.99
C VAL A 85 -6.75 1.56 7.25
N TYR A 86 -6.42 2.68 7.89
CA TYR A 86 -7.12 3.18 9.07
C TYR A 86 -8.62 3.36 8.83
N VAL A 87 -9.00 3.99 7.71
CA VAL A 87 -10.41 4.19 7.35
C VAL A 87 -11.10 2.84 7.10
N LEU A 88 -10.46 1.95 6.33
CA LEU A 88 -11.01 0.63 6.04
C LEU A 88 -11.16 -0.22 7.31
N ASP A 89 -10.22 -0.15 8.24
CA ASP A 89 -10.28 -0.88 9.52
C ASP A 89 -11.42 -0.37 10.40
N HIS A 90 -11.64 0.95 10.42
CA HIS A 90 -12.77 1.54 11.13
C HIS A 90 -14.11 1.16 10.52
N LEU A 91 -14.22 1.11 9.19
CA LEU A 91 -15.41 0.62 8.52
C LEU A 91 -15.66 -0.86 8.80
N TRP A 92 -14.60 -1.67 8.74
CA TRP A 92 -14.63 -3.10 9.03
C TRP A 92 -15.18 -3.40 10.43
N ARG A 93 -14.68 -2.68 11.44
CA ARG A 93 -15.17 -2.76 12.83
C ARG A 93 -16.57 -2.17 13.00
N ARG A 94 -16.88 -1.06 12.33
CA ARG A 94 -18.22 -0.45 12.41
C ARG A 94 -19.30 -1.36 11.82
N LEU A 95 -18.95 -2.17 10.84
CA LEU A 95 -19.79 -3.23 10.26
C LEU A 95 -19.72 -4.54 11.07
N ASN A 96 -19.01 -4.57 12.20
CA ASN A 96 -18.81 -5.72 13.08
C ASN A 96 -18.25 -6.96 12.36
N ILE A 97 -17.57 -6.80 11.22
CA ILE A 97 -17.05 -7.93 10.44
C ILE A 97 -16.00 -8.70 11.25
N ASP A 98 -15.16 -7.98 11.98
CA ASP A 98 -14.19 -8.52 12.93
C ASP A 98 -14.85 -9.40 14.00
N THR A 99 -15.94 -8.92 14.57
CA THR A 99 -16.68 -9.62 15.63
C THR A 99 -17.37 -10.87 15.09
N VAL A 100 -18.00 -10.77 13.92
CA VAL A 100 -18.66 -11.90 13.25
C VAL A 100 -17.64 -12.98 12.89
N MET A 101 -16.50 -12.63 12.28
CA MET A 101 -15.45 -13.58 11.93
C MET A 101 -14.90 -14.31 13.16
N ASN A 102 -14.65 -13.58 14.25
CA ASN A 102 -14.20 -14.17 15.51
C ASN A 102 -15.26 -15.07 16.16
N GLY A 103 -16.55 -14.79 15.96
CA GLY A 103 -17.65 -15.66 16.39
C GLY A 103 -17.69 -16.98 15.62
N LEU A 104 -17.62 -16.90 14.29
CA LEU A 104 -17.70 -18.06 13.39
C LEU A 104 -16.52 -19.04 13.59
N GLY A 105 -15.32 -18.52 13.85
CA GLY A 105 -14.13 -19.35 14.03
C GLY A 105 -14.11 -20.18 15.33
N LYS A 106 -15.02 -19.95 16.28
CA LYS A 106 -15.16 -20.71 17.53
C LYS A 106 -16.04 -21.96 17.40
N ALA A 107 -16.80 -22.11 16.31
CA ALA A 107 -17.86 -23.11 16.18
C ALA A 107 -17.39 -24.47 15.59
N GLY A 108 -16.10 -24.63 15.27
CA GLY A 108 -15.57 -25.83 14.60
C GLY A 108 -15.12 -26.96 15.53
N ARG A 109 -15.19 -28.22 15.06
CA ARG A 109 -14.51 -29.37 15.68
C ARG A 109 -13.05 -29.40 15.23
N GLY A 110 -12.10 -29.17 16.13
CA GLY A 110 -10.66 -29.24 15.82
C GLY A 110 -9.78 -28.45 16.79
N ARG A 111 -8.49 -28.31 16.46
CA ARG A 111 -7.57 -27.44 17.20
C ARG A 111 -8.09 -25.98 17.13
N PRO A 112 -8.12 -25.23 18.24
CA PRO A 112 -8.52 -23.83 18.24
C PRO A 112 -7.69 -23.06 17.22
N ARG A 113 -8.36 -22.45 16.25
CA ARG A 113 -7.73 -21.56 15.28
C ARG A 113 -7.47 -20.22 15.94
N ASP A 114 -6.38 -19.57 15.58
CA ASP A 114 -6.21 -18.16 15.89
C ASP A 114 -7.12 -17.34 14.97
N THR A 115 -8.35 -17.10 15.45
CA THR A 115 -9.37 -16.36 14.71
C THR A 115 -8.99 -14.91 14.54
N THR A 116 -8.33 -14.31 15.54
CA THR A 116 -7.87 -12.93 15.49
C THR A 116 -6.80 -12.76 14.42
N ALA A 117 -5.80 -13.64 14.38
CA ALA A 117 -4.80 -13.60 13.31
C ALA A 117 -5.44 -13.84 11.93
N THR A 118 -6.36 -14.80 11.83
CA THR A 118 -7.05 -15.10 10.56
C THR A 118 -7.85 -13.89 10.06
N GLU A 119 -8.60 -13.25 10.95
CA GLU A 119 -9.40 -12.06 10.69
C GLU A 119 -8.52 -10.89 10.25
N ARG A 120 -7.38 -10.65 10.90
CA ARG A 120 -6.41 -9.63 10.48
C ARG A 120 -5.83 -9.90 9.10
N VAL A 121 -5.46 -11.15 8.80
CA VAL A 121 -4.99 -11.52 7.46
C VAL A 121 -6.06 -11.25 6.40
N LEU A 122 -7.32 -11.61 6.66
CA LEU A 122 -8.43 -11.34 5.74
C LEU A 122 -8.67 -9.84 5.55
N PHE A 123 -8.63 -9.06 6.64
CA PHE A 123 -8.70 -7.61 6.56
C PHE A 123 -7.56 -7.05 5.70
N GLY A 124 -6.33 -7.53 5.88
CA GLY A 124 -5.18 -7.13 5.06
C GLY A 124 -5.39 -7.40 3.56
N LEU A 125 -5.95 -8.55 3.21
CA LEU A 125 -6.28 -8.90 1.83
C LEU A 125 -7.39 -7.99 1.24
N VAL A 126 -8.40 -7.65 2.04
CA VAL A 126 -9.46 -6.71 1.63
C VAL A 126 -8.90 -5.30 1.45
N ALA A 127 -8.05 -4.85 2.38
CA ALA A 127 -7.39 -3.55 2.30
C ALA A 127 -6.46 -3.46 1.07
N ASN A 128 -5.71 -4.53 0.78
CA ASN A 128 -4.91 -4.62 -0.43
C ASN A 128 -5.78 -4.47 -1.68
N ARG A 129 -6.91 -5.19 -1.76
CA ARG A 129 -7.81 -5.09 -2.91
C ARG A 129 -8.38 -3.69 -3.11
N ALA A 130 -8.61 -2.95 -2.04
CA ALA A 130 -9.15 -1.59 -2.08
C ALA A 130 -8.08 -0.52 -2.41
N LEU A 131 -6.85 -0.69 -1.94
CA LEU A 131 -5.82 0.36 -2.00
C LEU A 131 -4.70 0.10 -3.03
N ALA A 132 -4.36 -1.17 -3.27
CA ALA A 132 -3.24 -1.58 -4.13
C ALA A 132 -3.50 -2.99 -4.71
N PRO A 133 -4.54 -3.17 -5.53
CA PRO A 133 -4.95 -4.49 -6.00
C PRO A 133 -3.82 -5.20 -6.76
N SER A 134 -3.43 -6.38 -6.28
CA SER A 134 -2.32 -7.15 -6.83
C SER A 134 -2.55 -8.67 -6.69
N SER A 135 -1.58 -9.48 -7.15
CA SER A 135 -1.62 -10.94 -6.96
C SER A 135 -1.50 -11.32 -5.48
N LYS A 136 -1.86 -12.55 -5.09
CA LYS A 136 -1.80 -12.96 -3.67
C LYS A 136 -0.39 -12.89 -3.09
N LEU A 137 0.62 -13.28 -3.86
CA LEU A 137 2.02 -13.16 -3.46
C LEU A 137 2.38 -11.69 -3.23
N ALA A 138 2.05 -10.81 -4.18
CA ALA A 138 2.29 -9.39 -4.07
C ALA A 138 1.47 -8.73 -2.94
N ALA A 139 0.29 -9.26 -2.60
CA ALA A 139 -0.52 -8.77 -1.50
C ALA A 139 0.14 -9.06 -0.13
N ALA A 140 0.76 -10.23 0.04
CA ALA A 140 1.49 -10.56 1.26
C ALA A 140 2.71 -9.64 1.46
N ASP A 141 3.46 -9.40 0.37
CA ASP A 141 4.59 -8.47 0.37
C ASP A 141 4.14 -7.03 0.67
N TRP A 142 3.05 -6.58 0.04
CA TRP A 142 2.46 -5.26 0.26
C TRP A 142 2.03 -5.06 1.72
N ILE A 143 1.31 -6.03 2.31
CA ILE A 143 0.89 -5.99 3.72
C ILE A 143 2.12 -5.84 4.64
N THR A 144 3.20 -6.57 4.34
CA THR A 144 4.38 -6.65 5.21
C THR A 144 5.31 -5.44 5.07
N SER A 145 5.42 -4.86 3.88
CA SER A 145 6.49 -3.90 3.55
C SER A 145 5.97 -2.51 3.21
N ASP A 146 4.81 -2.40 2.57
CA ASP A 146 4.38 -1.17 1.91
C ASP A 146 3.36 -0.37 2.71
N VAL A 147 2.73 -0.97 3.73
CA VAL A 147 1.64 -0.35 4.48
C VAL A 147 1.73 -0.67 5.96
N HIS A 148 1.12 0.17 6.80
CA HIS A 148 0.94 -0.14 8.21
C HIS A 148 -0.46 -0.70 8.46
N ILE A 149 -0.53 -1.92 9.01
CA ILE A 149 -1.78 -2.55 9.46
C ILE A 149 -1.67 -2.89 10.94
N ASP A 150 -2.59 -2.34 11.73
CA ASP A 150 -2.66 -2.61 13.16
C ASP A 150 -2.86 -4.12 13.41
N GLN A 151 -2.04 -4.67 14.30
CA GLN A 151 -2.06 -6.10 14.70
C GLN A 151 -1.70 -7.08 13.56
N LEU A 152 -1.08 -6.58 12.48
CA LEU A 152 -0.58 -7.42 11.39
C LEU A 152 0.76 -6.87 10.85
N PRO A 153 1.86 -6.99 11.62
CA PRO A 153 3.16 -6.44 11.24
C PRO A 153 3.82 -7.21 10.09
N GLU A 154 3.55 -8.52 9.97
CA GLU A 154 4.12 -9.39 8.94
C GLU A 154 3.09 -10.44 8.55
N VAL A 155 3.03 -10.76 7.25
CA VAL A 155 2.21 -11.86 6.75
C VAL A 155 2.95 -12.65 5.68
N GLY A 156 2.95 -13.98 5.83
CA GLY A 156 3.42 -14.88 4.80
C GLY A 156 2.28 -15.31 3.87
N GLU A 157 2.62 -15.62 2.61
CA GLU A 157 1.67 -16.08 1.58
C GLU A 157 0.81 -17.27 2.06
N GLN A 158 1.42 -18.21 2.79
CA GLN A 158 0.75 -19.37 3.36
C GLN A 158 -0.32 -19.00 4.40
N ALA A 159 -0.15 -17.90 5.13
CA ALA A 159 -1.18 -17.40 6.03
C ALA A 159 -2.39 -16.88 5.24
N CYS A 160 -2.15 -16.19 4.11
CA CYS A 160 -3.19 -15.72 3.21
C CYS A 160 -4.00 -16.87 2.58
N TYR A 161 -3.35 -17.96 2.13
CA TYR A 161 -4.07 -19.14 1.65
C TYR A 161 -4.93 -19.77 2.73
N ARG A 162 -4.35 -20.09 3.89
CA ARG A 162 -5.11 -20.69 4.99
C ARG A 162 -6.29 -19.83 5.41
N ALA A 163 -6.12 -18.51 5.45
CA ALA A 163 -7.19 -17.58 5.79
C ALA A 163 -8.32 -17.60 4.77
N MET A 164 -8.00 -17.68 3.48
CA MET A 164 -8.99 -17.83 2.42
C MET A 164 -9.68 -19.18 2.42
N ASP A 165 -8.98 -20.28 2.69
CA ASP A 165 -9.61 -21.60 2.81
C ASP A 165 -10.66 -21.59 3.92
N TRP A 166 -10.31 -20.97 5.06
CA TRP A 166 -11.26 -20.80 6.14
C TRP A 166 -12.42 -19.87 5.77
N LEU A 167 -12.14 -18.76 5.07
CA LEU A 167 -13.20 -17.88 4.57
C LEU A 167 -14.16 -18.64 3.67
N HIS A 168 -13.65 -19.51 2.80
CA HIS A 168 -14.44 -20.36 1.93
C HIS A 168 -15.31 -21.34 2.73
N ASP A 169 -14.84 -21.88 3.86
CA ASP A 169 -15.66 -22.75 4.71
C ASP A 169 -16.82 -22.01 5.40
N VAL A 170 -16.69 -20.69 5.64
CA VAL A 170 -17.65 -19.91 6.44
C VAL A 170 -18.41 -18.84 5.66
N HIS A 171 -18.15 -18.67 4.35
CA HIS A 171 -18.61 -17.52 3.56
C HIS A 171 -20.12 -17.33 3.62
N GLU A 172 -20.94 -18.36 3.44
CA GLU A 172 -22.41 -18.24 3.47
C GLU A 172 -22.92 -17.66 4.81
N LYS A 173 -22.36 -18.14 5.93
CA LYS A 173 -22.73 -17.65 7.26
C LYS A 173 -22.24 -16.23 7.48
N LEU A 174 -21.02 -15.94 7.05
CA LEU A 174 -20.44 -14.61 7.15
C LEU A 174 -21.26 -13.59 6.35
N GLU A 175 -21.62 -13.90 5.10
CA GLU A 175 -22.43 -13.04 4.25
C GLU A 175 -23.79 -12.73 4.88
N HIS A 176 -24.45 -13.75 5.43
CA HIS A 176 -25.72 -13.57 6.12
C HIS A 176 -25.61 -12.67 7.35
N GLU A 177 -24.61 -12.88 8.20
CA GLU A 177 -24.39 -12.05 9.39
C GLU A 177 -24.00 -10.61 9.03
N VAL A 178 -23.11 -10.42 8.04
CA VAL A 178 -22.70 -9.09 7.56
C VAL A 178 -23.87 -8.34 6.95
N PHE A 179 -24.75 -9.02 6.21
CA PHE A 179 -25.98 -8.43 5.69
C PHE A 179 -26.84 -7.84 6.83
N HIS A 180 -27.05 -8.59 7.92
CA HIS A 180 -27.80 -8.09 9.08
C HIS A 180 -27.11 -6.91 9.76
N GLN A 181 -25.78 -6.91 9.85
CA GLN A 181 -25.04 -5.77 10.38
C GLN A 181 -25.25 -4.51 9.53
N VAL A 182 -25.20 -4.63 8.20
CA VAL A 182 -25.44 -3.52 7.28
C VAL A 182 -26.89 -3.03 7.35
N ALA A 183 -27.86 -3.96 7.29
CA ALA A 183 -29.28 -3.64 7.36
C ALA A 183 -29.64 -2.91 8.66
N ASN A 184 -29.12 -3.38 9.79
CA ASN A 184 -29.33 -2.73 11.09
C ASN A 184 -28.59 -1.40 11.20
N LEU A 185 -27.31 -1.33 10.79
CA LEU A 185 -26.51 -0.10 10.91
C LEU A 185 -27.10 1.06 10.11
N LEU A 186 -27.66 0.76 8.93
CA LEU A 186 -28.22 1.74 8.01
C LEU A 186 -29.75 1.88 8.15
N ASN A 187 -30.39 1.12 9.04
CA ASN A 187 -31.85 1.01 9.14
C ASN A 187 -32.51 0.83 7.76
N LEU A 188 -32.01 -0.13 6.97
CA LEU A 188 -32.49 -0.32 5.60
C LEU A 188 -33.94 -0.84 5.62
N GLU A 189 -34.86 0.01 5.20
CA GLU A 189 -36.17 -0.41 4.70
C GLU A 189 -36.02 -0.63 3.18
N VAL A 190 -36.40 -1.81 2.70
CA VAL A 190 -36.21 -2.17 1.29
C VAL A 190 -37.31 -1.53 0.45
N ASP A 191 -36.98 -0.41 -0.20
CA ASP A 191 -37.85 0.26 -1.17
C ASP A 191 -37.52 -0.07 -2.64
N LEU A 192 -36.22 -0.21 -2.95
CA LEU A 192 -35.71 -0.44 -4.30
C LEU A 192 -34.49 -1.37 -4.26
N LEU A 193 -34.50 -2.43 -5.06
CA LEU A 193 -33.40 -3.39 -5.14
C LEU A 193 -32.64 -3.20 -6.45
N PHE A 194 -31.39 -2.73 -6.35
CA PHE A 194 -30.47 -2.72 -7.48
C PHE A 194 -29.84 -4.12 -7.60
N PHE A 195 -30.10 -4.79 -8.71
CA PHE A 195 -29.49 -6.08 -9.03
C PHE A 195 -28.71 -5.93 -10.34
N ASP A 196 -27.43 -6.28 -10.30
CA ASP A 196 -26.54 -6.36 -11.45
C ASP A 196 -25.85 -7.72 -11.43
N THR A 197 -25.67 -8.34 -12.61
CA THR A 197 -24.97 -9.61 -12.75
C THR A 197 -23.61 -9.35 -13.34
N THR A 198 -22.55 -9.47 -12.53
CA THR A 198 -21.19 -9.43 -13.04
C THR A 198 -20.80 -10.84 -13.52
N PRO A 199 -20.43 -11.04 -14.80
CA PRO A 199 -19.88 -12.31 -15.24
C PRO A 199 -18.48 -12.50 -14.64
N THR A 200 -18.21 -13.69 -14.11
CA THR A 200 -16.86 -14.10 -13.71
C THR A 200 -16.26 -14.92 -14.86
N TYR A 201 -15.18 -14.43 -15.45
CA TYR A 201 -14.47 -15.08 -16.56
C TYR A 201 -13.03 -15.38 -16.16
N PHE A 202 -12.54 -16.57 -16.50
CA PHE A 202 -11.15 -16.95 -16.36
C PHE A 202 -10.73 -17.78 -17.57
N GLU A 203 -9.46 -17.66 -17.94
CA GLU A 203 -8.81 -18.45 -18.98
C GLU A 203 -7.82 -19.40 -18.29
N VAL A 204 -7.71 -20.61 -18.83
CA VAL A 204 -6.66 -21.57 -18.48
C VAL A 204 -5.84 -21.86 -19.73
N ASP A 205 -4.59 -22.30 -19.56
CA ASP A 205 -3.67 -22.53 -20.69
C ASP A 205 -4.17 -23.64 -21.64
N GLU A 206 -4.98 -24.55 -21.13
CA GLU A 206 -5.59 -25.65 -21.90
C GLU A 206 -6.98 -25.25 -22.39
N ALA A 207 -7.25 -25.46 -23.67
CA ALA A 207 -8.60 -25.26 -24.20
C ALA A 207 -9.57 -26.29 -23.61
N ASP A 208 -10.74 -25.84 -23.19
CA ASP A 208 -11.84 -26.73 -22.82
C ASP A 208 -12.18 -27.69 -23.97
N ALA A 209 -12.53 -28.93 -23.64
CA ALA A 209 -13.10 -29.84 -24.61
C ALA A 209 -14.39 -29.21 -25.19
N PRO A 210 -14.62 -29.28 -26.52
CA PRO A 210 -15.81 -28.70 -27.12
C PRO A 210 -17.06 -29.40 -26.60
N ILE A 211 -17.84 -28.71 -25.76
CA ILE A 211 -19.14 -29.16 -25.29
C ILE A 211 -20.21 -28.63 -26.24
N ALA A 212 -20.92 -29.53 -26.93
CA ALA A 212 -22.11 -29.15 -27.69
C ALA A 212 -23.16 -28.57 -26.73
N ARG A 213 -23.74 -27.43 -27.07
CA ARG A 213 -24.77 -26.77 -26.25
C ARG A 213 -26.08 -26.63 -27.02
N ASP A 214 -27.19 -26.75 -26.32
CA ASP A 214 -28.51 -26.55 -26.89
C ASP A 214 -28.83 -25.04 -27.09
N GLU A 215 -30.02 -24.74 -27.61
CA GLU A 215 -30.51 -23.37 -27.83
C GLU A 215 -30.61 -22.53 -26.53
N ARG A 216 -30.49 -23.16 -25.36
CA ARG A 216 -30.53 -22.54 -24.03
C ARG A 216 -29.15 -22.43 -23.40
N GLY A 217 -28.09 -22.85 -24.10
CA GLY A 217 -26.72 -22.82 -23.62
C GLY A 217 -26.36 -23.93 -22.63
N MET A 218 -27.23 -24.92 -22.45
CA MET A 218 -26.97 -26.07 -21.58
C MET A 218 -26.19 -27.15 -22.35
N PRO A 219 -25.30 -27.93 -21.70
CA PRO A 219 -24.64 -29.07 -22.34
C PRO A 219 -25.68 -30.00 -22.97
N ALA A 220 -25.54 -30.26 -24.27
CA ALA A 220 -26.36 -31.23 -24.97
C ALA A 220 -26.05 -32.63 -24.40
N PRO A 221 -27.06 -33.52 -24.28
CA PRO A 221 -26.82 -34.88 -23.83
C PRO A 221 -25.82 -35.57 -24.77
N ASP A 222 -24.85 -36.29 -24.20
CA ASP A 222 -23.86 -37.04 -24.97
C ASP A 222 -24.59 -37.98 -25.94
N THR A 223 -24.46 -37.71 -27.24
CA THR A 223 -24.87 -38.63 -28.29
C THR A 223 -23.75 -39.63 -28.56
N ASP A 224 -23.23 -40.27 -27.51
CA ASP A 224 -22.46 -41.51 -27.63
C ASP A 224 -23.38 -42.65 -27.20
N THR A 225 -24.38 -42.92 -28.04
CA THR A 225 -24.94 -44.26 -28.13
C THR A 225 -24.07 -45.03 -29.10
N ASP A 226 -23.11 -45.77 -28.55
CA ASP A 226 -22.61 -47.02 -29.13
C ASP A 226 -23.76 -47.74 -29.85
N THR A 227 -23.65 -47.87 -31.17
CA THR A 227 -24.39 -48.89 -31.92
C THR A 227 -23.47 -49.42 -33.01
N ASP A 228 -22.93 -50.61 -32.72
CA ASP A 228 -22.37 -51.67 -33.58
C ASP A 228 -21.84 -51.33 -35.00
#